data_AF-A0A1H2M303-F1
#
_entry.id   AF-A0A1H2M303-F1
#
_cell.length_a   1.000
_cell.length_b   1.000
_cell.length_c   1.000
_cell.angle_alpha   90.00
_cell.angle_beta   90.00
_cell.angle_gamma   90.00
#
_symmetry.space_group_name_H-M   'P 1'
#
loop_
_entity.id
_entity.type
_entity.pdbx_description
1 polymer ?
#
loop_
_entity_poly.entity_id
_entity_poly.type
_entity_poly.pdbx_seq_one_letter_code
_entity_poly.pdbx_strand_id
1 'polypeptide(L)' 'MSDAPLFRVVKGTPTDDELAALVVVLTAKAAGGRAPSGPPRSAWASYWTRRRAPLTPGAGAWRASALPR' A
#
# COMPACT_ATOMS: atom_id res chain seq x y z
N MET A 1 -10.36 31.67 6.35
CA MET A 1 -9.61 30.41 6.10
C MET A 1 -9.14 30.48 4.67
N SER A 2 -7.86 30.74 4.44
CA SER A 2 -7.33 30.82 3.08
C SER A 2 -7.23 29.41 2.52
N ASP A 3 -8.03 29.11 1.50
CA ASP A 3 -7.98 27.85 0.79
C ASP A 3 -6.74 27.85 -0.12
N ALA A 4 -5.73 27.07 0.24
CA ALA A 4 -4.50 26.99 -0.54
C ALA A 4 -4.74 26.09 -1.77
N PRO A 5 -4.22 26.46 -2.96
CA PRO A 5 -4.44 25.68 -4.17
C PRO A 5 -3.83 24.28 -4.05
N LEU A 6 -4.55 23.25 -4.51
CA LEU A 6 -4.11 21.85 -4.48
C LEU A 6 -2.79 21.61 -5.25
N PHE A 7 -2.62 22.31 -6.38
CA PHE A 7 -1.34 22.39 -7.12
C PHE A 7 -1.33 23.65 -8.00
N ARG A 8 -0.14 24.01 -8.50
CA ARG A 8 0.06 25.16 -9.41
C ARG A 8 0.99 24.78 -10.55
N VAL A 9 0.62 25.16 -11.77
CA VAL A 9 1.50 25.11 -12.95
C VAL A 9 2.45 26.31 -12.88
N VAL A 10 3.75 26.04 -12.72
CA VAL A 10 4.77 27.11 -12.59
C VAL A 10 5.34 27.53 -13.95
N LYS A 11 5.29 26.64 -14.94
CA LYS A 11 5.82 26.89 -16.30
C LYS A 11 5.06 26.04 -17.32
N GLY A 12 4.91 26.58 -18.53
CA GLY A 12 4.25 25.93 -19.66
C GLY A 12 2.76 26.26 -19.75
N THR A 13 2.16 25.94 -20.90
CA THR A 13 0.73 26.07 -21.18
C THR A 13 0.18 24.69 -21.53
N PRO A 14 -0.16 23.86 -20.52
CA PRO A 14 -0.71 22.54 -20.76
C PRO A 14 -2.04 22.65 -21.50
N THR A 15 -2.34 21.64 -22.30
CA THR A 15 -3.67 21.51 -22.90
C THR A 15 -4.68 21.08 -21.83
N ASP A 16 -5.97 21.24 -22.13
CA ASP A 16 -7.06 20.81 -21.23
C ASP A 16 -6.98 19.31 -20.90
N ASP A 17 -6.60 18.49 -21.89
CA ASP A 17 -6.43 17.04 -21.74
C ASP A 17 -5.28 16.69 -20.78
N GLU A 18 -4.15 17.39 -20.88
CA GLU A 18 -3.01 17.19 -20.00
C GLU A 18 -3.34 17.59 -18.55
N LEU A 19 -4.09 18.67 -18.39
CA LEU A 19 -4.52 19.17 -17.09
C LEU A 19 -5.53 18.20 -16.45
N ALA A 20 -6.47 17.68 -17.23
CA ALA A 20 -7.40 16.65 -16.79
C ALA A 20 -6.68 15.35 -16.37
N ALA A 21 -5.73 14.88 -17.17
CA ALA A 21 -4.93 13.71 -16.85
C ALA A 21 -4.18 13.88 -15.51
N LEU A 22 -3.60 15.05 -15.26
CA LEU A 22 -2.89 15.34 -14.02
C LEU A 22 -3.83 15.32 -12.81
N VAL A 23 -5.02 15.92 -12.93
CA VAL A 23 -6.05 15.90 -11.87
C VAL A 23 -6.48 14.46 -11.57
N VAL A 24 -6.72 13.62 -12.58
CA VAL A 24 -7.09 12.21 -12.40
C VAL A 24 -6.02 11.45 -11.63
N VAL A 25 -4.73 11.63 -11.97
CA VAL A 25 -3.64 10.93 -11.28
C VAL A 25 -3.51 11.40 -9.83
N LEU A 26 -3.57 12.71 -9.58
CA LEU A 26 -3.46 13.26 -8.23
C LEU A 26 -4.62 12.82 -7.34
N THR A 27 -5.85 12.86 -7.86
CA THR A 27 -7.04 12.40 -7.13
C THR A 27 -7.00 10.89 -6.88
N ALA A 28 -6.58 10.08 -7.86
CA ALA A 28 -6.39 8.64 -7.67
C ALA A 28 -5.33 8.32 -6.61
N LYS A 29 -4.22 9.07 -6.57
CA LYS A 29 -3.20 8.91 -5.53
C LYS A 29 -3.69 9.35 -4.16
N ALA A 30 -4.44 10.44 -4.07
CA ALA A 30 -5.03 10.92 -2.81
C ALA A 30 -6.09 9.94 -2.28
N ALA A 31 -6.90 9.36 -3.18
CA ALA A 31 -7.87 8.32 -2.86
C ALA A 31 -7.22 6.97 -2.52
N GLY A 32 -5.96 6.78 -2.94
CA GLY A 32 -5.13 5.61 -2.68
C GLY A 32 -4.69 5.49 -1.22
N GLY A 33 -5.65 5.36 -0.30
CA GLY A 33 -5.40 4.70 0.97
C GLY A 33 -4.80 3.33 0.70
N ARG A 34 -3.72 2.99 1.41
CA ARG A 34 -3.02 1.69 1.36
C ARG A 34 -4.03 0.61 0.97
N ALA A 35 -3.92 0.04 -0.24
CA ALA A 35 -4.76 -1.08 -0.63
C ALA A 35 -4.75 -2.05 0.55
N PRO A 36 -5.93 -2.47 1.08
CA PRO A 36 -5.95 -3.34 2.23
C PRO A 36 -5.03 -4.50 1.89
N SER A 37 -3.97 -4.68 2.70
CA SER A 37 -3.12 -5.84 2.52
C SER A 37 -4.07 -7.01 2.52
N GLY A 38 -4.12 -7.75 1.39
CA GLY A 38 -4.99 -8.90 1.28
C GLY A 38 -4.84 -9.77 2.54
N PRO A 39 -5.88 -10.54 2.91
CA PRO A 39 -5.83 -11.33 4.12
C PRO A 39 -4.50 -12.09 4.18
N PRO A 40 -3.83 -12.10 5.35
CA PRO A 40 -2.54 -12.74 5.48
C PRO A 40 -2.64 -14.15 4.92
N ARG A 41 -1.68 -14.53 4.08
CA ARG A 41 -1.65 -15.87 3.48
C ARG A 41 -1.69 -16.91 4.61
N SER A 42 -2.40 -18.01 4.37
CA SER A 42 -2.50 -19.10 5.34
C SER A 42 -1.10 -19.57 5.73
N ALA A 43 -0.80 -19.51 7.03
CA ALA A 43 0.45 -20.02 7.59
C ALA A 43 0.60 -21.54 7.34
N TRP A 44 -0.51 -22.28 7.24
CA TRP A 44 -0.51 -23.71 6.91
C TRP A 44 0.05 -24.02 5.50
N ALA A 45 -0.17 -23.13 4.53
CA ALA A 45 0.26 -23.32 3.15
C ALA A 45 1.63 -22.68 2.83
N SER A 46 2.31 -22.13 3.84
CA SER A 46 3.51 -21.33 3.64
C SER A 46 4.75 -22.19 3.44
N TYR A 47 5.44 -22.09 2.29
CA TYR A 47 6.62 -22.91 2.00
C TYR A 47 7.74 -22.79 3.05
N TRP A 48 7.91 -21.61 3.65
CA TRP A 48 8.96 -21.35 4.62
C TRP A 48 8.79 -22.09 5.96
N THR A 49 7.61 -22.62 6.29
CA THR A 49 7.42 -23.44 7.51
C THR A 49 8.17 -24.78 7.44
N ARG A 50 8.36 -25.30 6.22
CA ARG A 50 9.15 -26.53 5.96
C ARG A 50 10.64 -26.34 6.18
N ARG A 51 11.12 -25.10 6.32
CA ARG A 51 12.51 -24.78 6.61
C ARG A 51 12.62 -24.33 8.07
N ARG A 52 13.61 -24.84 8.80
CA ARG A 52 13.91 -24.31 10.14
C ARG A 52 14.46 -22.90 10.01
N ALA A 53 13.65 -21.92 10.40
CA ALA A 53 14.05 -20.53 10.55
C ALA A 53 13.96 -20.12 12.04
N PRO A 54 14.79 -19.17 12.50
CA PRO A 54 14.63 -18.55 13.80
C PRO A 54 13.23 -17.94 13.96
N LEU A 55 12.68 -17.98 15.17
CA LEU A 55 11.41 -17.32 15.48
C LEU A 55 11.65 -15.81 15.60
N THR A 56 10.90 -15.01 14.84
CA THR A 56 10.96 -13.55 14.88
C THR A 56 9.77 -13.00 15.68
N PRO A 57 9.98 -12.06 16.62
CA PRO A 57 8.88 -11.38 17.31
C PRO A 57 8.00 -10.60 16.33
N GLY A 58 6.68 -10.65 16.53
CA GLY A 58 5.74 -9.92 15.70
C GLY A 58 4.28 -10.29 15.94
N ALA A 59 3.37 -9.51 15.36
CA ALA A 59 1.94 -9.78 15.42
C ALA A 59 1.64 -11.19 14.88
N GLY A 60 0.97 -12.03 15.68
CA GLY A 60 0.62 -13.40 15.31
C GLY A 60 1.75 -14.44 15.50
N ALA A 61 2.97 -14.05 15.88
CA ALA A 61 4.11 -14.96 16.02
C ALA A 61 3.87 -16.05 17.08
N TRP A 62 3.22 -15.71 18.20
CA TRP A 62 2.88 -16.69 19.24
C TRP A 62 1.93 -17.78 18.72
N ARG A 63 0.87 -17.40 17.98
CA ARG A 63 -0.05 -18.39 17.38
C ARG A 63 0.62 -19.25 16.31
N ALA A 64 1.51 -18.66 15.51
CA ALA A 64 2.27 -19.40 14.49
C ALA A 64 3.24 -20.43 15.09
N SER A 65 3.74 -20.21 16.31
CA SER A 65 4.64 -21.15 16.99
C SER A 65 4.01 -22.49 17.36
N ALA A 66 2.66 -22.56 17.42
CA ALA A 66 1.91 -23.78 17.72
C ALA A 66 1.55 -24.62 16.48
N LEU A 67 1.89 -24.15 15.27
CA LEU A 67 1.60 -24.89 14.03
C LEU A 67 2.61 -26.03 13.80
N PRO A 68 2.18 -27.16 13.20
CA PRO A 68 3.10 -28.21 12.75
C PRO A 68 4.15 -27.68 11.78
N ARG A 69 5.38 -28.19 11.86
CA ARG A 69 6.48 -27.89 10.92
C ARG A 69 6.60 -28.94 9.83
#